data_AF-A0A9C9EQU8-F1
#
_entry.id   AF-A0A9C9EQU8-F1
#
_cell.length_a   1.000
_cell.length_b   1.000
_cell.length_c   1.000
_cell.angle_alpha   90.00
_cell.angle_beta   90.00
_cell.angle_gamma   90.00
#
_symmetry.space_group_name_H-M   'P 1'
#
loop_
_entity.id
_entity.type
_entity.pdbx_description
1 polymer ?
#
loop_
_entity_poly.entity_id
_entity_poly.type
_entity_poly.pdbx_seq_one_letter_code
_entity_poly.pdbx_strand_id
1 'polypeptide(L)'
;MVNQVISTIRMFFIRLRARINEAFVIGMESLFSNKLRSFLTLLGVVIGVMTVVGMMSIIEGLNDSMAKQIGELGSNVIYITKMPVVRFGPMDPELRKRKDLKVEDAKA
;
A
#
# COMPACT_ATOMS: atom_id res chain seq x y z
N MET A 1 55.21 2.54 19.52
CA MET A 1 53.87 2.29 20.12
C MET A 1 52.74 2.43 19.10
N VAL A 2 52.65 3.52 18.34
CA VAL A 2 51.53 3.81 17.41
C VAL A 2 51.42 2.83 16.22
N ASN A 3 52.51 2.50 15.53
CA ASN A 3 52.49 1.58 14.37
C ASN A 3 52.09 0.14 14.74
N GLN A 4 52.33 -0.29 15.98
CA GLN A 4 51.94 -1.61 16.49
C GLN A 4 50.41 -1.70 16.63
N VAL A 5 49.78 -0.63 17.15
CA VAL A 5 48.32 -0.54 17.29
C VAL A 5 47.62 -0.56 15.92
N ILE A 6 48.15 0.19 14.95
CA ILE A 6 47.62 0.23 13.58
C ILE A 6 47.69 -1.16 12.92
N SER A 7 48.79 -1.89 13.11
CA SER A 7 48.95 -3.26 12.62
C SER A 7 47.94 -4.22 13.24
N THR A 8 47.74 -4.17 14.56
CA THR A 8 46.77 -5.02 15.26
C THR A 8 45.34 -4.77 14.80
N ILE A 9 44.95 -3.50 14.64
CA ILE A 9 43.61 -3.13 14.14
C ILE A 9 43.41 -3.63 12.70
N ARG A 10 44.39 -3.40 11.82
CA ARG A 10 44.30 -3.85 10.42
C ARG A 10 44.22 -5.37 10.33
N MET A 11 44.98 -6.09 11.15
CA MET A 11 44.95 -7.56 11.23
C MET A 11 43.62 -8.08 11.78
N PHE A 12 43.03 -7.40 12.76
CA PHE A 12 41.69 -7.72 13.28
C PHE A 12 40.63 -7.62 12.18
N PHE A 13 40.60 -6.53 11.41
CA PHE A 13 39.66 -6.35 10.30
C PHE A 13 39.81 -7.41 9.20
N ILE A 14 41.05 -7.77 8.84
CA ILE A 14 41.32 -8.80 7.83
C ILE A 14 40.81 -10.17 8.31
N ARG A 15 41.09 -10.52 9.58
CA ARG A 15 40.62 -11.78 10.17
C ARG A 15 39.10 -11.82 10.31
N LEU A 16 38.47 -10.70 10.68
CA LEU A 16 37.02 -10.59 10.78
C LEU A 16 36.36 -10.85 9.42
N ARG A 17 36.88 -10.25 8.34
CA ARG A 17 36.37 -10.49 6.98
C ARG A 17 36.55 -11.95 6.53
N ALA A 18 37.70 -12.55 6.84
CA ALA A 18 37.96 -13.95 6.50
C ALA A 18 36.99 -14.91 7.22
N ARG A 19 36.74 -14.69 8.52
CA ARG A 19 35.77 -15.47 9.32
C ARG A 19 34.35 -15.40 8.76
N ILE A 20 33.91 -14.21 8.35
CA ILE A 20 32.56 -14.02 7.78
C ILE A 20 32.45 -14.79 6.45
N ASN A 21 33.49 -14.74 5.60
CA ASN A 21 33.51 -15.48 4.35
C ASN A 21 33.49 -17.00 4.56
N GLU A 22 34.30 -17.52 5.50
CA GLU A 22 34.27 -18.95 5.86
C GLU A 22 32.89 -19.39 6.36
N ALA A 23 32.29 -18.62 7.28
CA ALA A 23 30.97 -18.91 7.82
C ALA A 23 29.88 -18.90 6.73
N PHE A 24 29.98 -17.97 5.78
CA PHE A 24 29.06 -17.91 4.64
C PHE A 24 29.18 -19.14 3.74
N VAL A 25 30.40 -19.55 3.41
CA VAL A 25 30.63 -20.75 2.57
C VAL A 25 30.10 -22.01 3.26
N ILE A 26 30.40 -22.21 4.54
CA ILE A 26 29.91 -23.36 5.32
C ILE A 26 28.37 -23.34 5.40
N GLY A 27 27.78 -22.16 5.61
CA GLY A 27 26.33 -21.98 5.62
C GLY A 27 25.68 -22.36 4.29
N MET A 28 26.24 -21.89 3.16
CA MET A 28 25.75 -22.25 1.83
C MET A 28 25.83 -23.76 1.58
N GLU A 29 26.95 -24.39 1.92
CA GLU A 29 27.13 -25.84 1.75
C GLU A 29 26.09 -26.65 2.54
N SER A 30 25.80 -26.22 3.78
CA SER A 30 24.77 -26.83 4.63
C SER A 30 23.36 -26.73 4.04
N LEU A 31 23.01 -25.58 3.43
CA LEU A 31 21.72 -25.37 2.78
C LEU A 31 21.52 -26.32 1.59
N PHE A 32 22.58 -26.57 0.80
CA PHE A 32 22.54 -27.49 -0.35
C PHE A 32 22.65 -28.96 0.04
N SER A 33 23.22 -29.29 1.20
CA SER A 33 23.29 -30.66 1.74
C SER A 33 21.89 -31.20 2.09
N ASN A 34 21.03 -30.36 2.68
CA ASN A 34 19.68 -30.74 3.11
C ASN A 34 18.57 -30.15 2.22
N LYS A 35 18.58 -30.51 0.93
CA LYS A 35 17.69 -29.93 -0.10
C LYS A 35 16.21 -29.94 0.27
N LEU A 36 15.68 -31.03 0.83
CA LEU A 36 14.26 -31.13 1.17
C LEU A 36 13.89 -30.17 2.31
N ARG A 37 14.68 -30.14 3.38
CA ARG A 37 14.42 -29.27 4.54
C ARG A 37 14.51 -27.80 4.15
N SER A 38 15.58 -27.40 3.48
CA SER A 38 15.79 -26.01 3.03
C SER A 38 14.73 -25.57 2.02
N PHE A 39 14.26 -26.48 1.14
CA PHE A 39 13.23 -26.16 0.17
C PHE A 39 11.86 -25.94 0.83
N LEU A 40 11.43 -26.83 1.74
CA LEU A 40 10.15 -26.71 2.42
C LEU A 40 10.08 -25.44 3.30
N THR A 41 11.17 -25.08 3.97
CA THR A 41 11.20 -23.84 4.78
C THR A 41 11.13 -22.59 3.91
N LEU A 42 11.87 -22.56 2.80
CA LEU A 42 11.81 -21.45 1.86
C LEU A 42 10.42 -21.32 1.24
N LEU A 43 9.83 -22.44 0.82
CA LEU A 43 8.48 -22.47 0.24
C LEU A 43 7.44 -21.90 1.22
N GLY A 44 7.51 -22.30 2.50
CA GLY A 44 6.61 -21.79 3.53
C GLY A 44 6.74 -20.28 3.73
N VAL A 45 7.96 -19.76 3.82
CA VAL A 45 8.19 -18.31 3.98
C VAL A 45 7.72 -17.53 2.74
N VAL A 46 8.03 -18.02 1.54
CA VAL A 46 7.61 -17.36 0.29
C VAL A 46 6.09 -17.30 0.19
N ILE A 47 5.38 -18.41 0.42
CA ILE A 47 3.91 -18.42 0.38
C ILE A 47 3.34 -17.49 1.46
N GLY A 48 3.90 -17.53 2.68
CA GLY A 48 3.44 -16.68 3.78
C GLY A 48 3.61 -15.18 3.51
N VAL A 49 4.75 -14.75 2.96
CA VAL A 49 4.96 -13.34 2.62
C VAL A 49 4.09 -12.93 1.43
N MET A 50 3.95 -13.80 0.42
CA MET A 50 3.14 -13.51 -0.76
C MET A 50 1.65 -13.31 -0.42
N THR A 51 1.09 -14.11 0.49
CA THR A 51 -0.31 -13.94 0.91
C THR A 51 -0.52 -12.64 1.68
N VAL A 52 0.39 -12.28 2.57
CA VAL A 52 0.31 -11.02 3.35
C VAL A 52 0.40 -9.81 2.41
N VAL A 53 1.38 -9.78 1.51
CA VAL A 53 1.55 -8.67 0.55
C VAL A 53 0.37 -8.58 -0.42
N GLY A 54 -0.14 -9.73 -0.89
CA GLY A 54 -1.32 -9.77 -1.74
C GLY A 54 -2.57 -9.24 -1.04
N MET A 55 -2.81 -9.64 0.21
CA MET A 55 -3.92 -9.14 1.00
C MET A 55 -3.81 -7.63 1.25
N MET A 56 -2.62 -7.12 1.58
CA MET A 56 -2.40 -5.68 1.74
C MET A 56 -2.75 -4.90 0.47
N SER A 57 -2.29 -5.39 -0.68
CA SER A 57 -2.58 -4.77 -1.98
C SER A 57 -4.08 -4.71 -2.28
N ILE A 58 -4.81 -5.78 -1.94
CA ILE A 58 -6.28 -5.84 -2.11
C ILE A 58 -6.96 -4.84 -1.17
N ILE A 59 -6.56 -4.79 0.10
CA ILE A 59 -7.13 -3.88 1.09
C ILE A 59 -6.94 -2.42 0.66
N GLU A 60 -5.73 -2.05 0.28
CA GLU A 60 -5.40 -0.70 -0.18
C GLU A 60 -6.18 -0.35 -1.46
N GLY A 61 -6.20 -1.25 -2.45
CA GLY A 61 -6.96 -1.04 -3.69
C GLY A 61 -8.46 -0.92 -3.48
N LEU A 62 -9.02 -1.68 -2.53
CA LEU A 62 -10.42 -1.57 -2.13
C LEU A 62 -10.69 -0.24 -1.42
N ASN A 63 -9.83 0.15 -0.49
CA ASN A 63 -9.97 1.42 0.23
C ASN A 63 -9.95 2.61 -0.73
N ASP A 64 -9.01 2.62 -1.69
CA ASP A 64 -8.94 3.64 -2.73
C ASP A 64 -10.18 3.64 -3.63
N SER A 65 -10.69 2.46 -3.98
CA SER A 65 -11.90 2.33 -4.80
C SER A 65 -13.14 2.83 -4.06
N MET A 66 -13.28 2.47 -2.78
CA MET A 66 -14.36 2.95 -1.91
C MET A 66 -14.27 4.45 -1.69
N ALA A 67 -13.07 4.98 -1.45
CA ALA A 67 -12.83 6.41 -1.31
C ALA A 67 -13.21 7.18 -2.58
N LYS A 68 -12.93 6.64 -3.78
CA LYS A 68 -13.40 7.22 -5.05
C LYS A 68 -14.91 7.19 -5.19
N GLN A 69 -15.54 6.04 -4.95
CA GLN A 69 -17.00 5.91 -5.03
C GLN A 69 -17.72 6.81 -4.03
N ILE A 70 -17.25 6.89 -2.79
CA ILE A 70 -17.80 7.79 -1.77
C ILE A 70 -17.49 9.25 -2.12
N GLY A 71 -16.31 9.54 -2.67
CA GLY A 71 -15.97 10.87 -3.19
C GLY A 71 -16.90 11.32 -4.31
N GLU A 72 -17.29 10.42 -5.21
CA GLU A 72 -18.31 10.68 -6.22
C GLU A 72 -19.69 10.88 -5.59
N LEU A 73 -20.05 10.11 -4.56
CA LEU A 73 -21.34 10.25 -3.88
C LEU A 73 -21.44 11.48 -2.95
N GLY A 74 -20.31 12.01 -2.46
CA GLY A 74 -20.30 13.01 -1.38
C GLY A 74 -19.53 14.31 -1.65
N SER A 75 -18.59 14.34 -2.60
CA SER A 75 -17.68 15.48 -2.79
C SER A 75 -17.91 16.26 -4.09
N ASN A 76 -18.52 15.65 -5.12
CA ASN A 76 -18.62 16.29 -6.43
C ASN A 76 -20.01 16.21 -7.11
N VAL A 77 -21.07 15.99 -6.34
CA VAL A 77 -22.46 15.96 -6.87
C VAL A 77 -23.26 17.12 -6.28
N ILE A 78 -23.55 18.12 -7.11
CA ILE A 78 -24.45 19.22 -6.78
C ILE A 78 -25.86 18.82 -7.18
N TYR A 79 -26.76 18.68 -6.20
CA TYR A 79 -28.18 18.43 -6.45
C TYR A 79 -28.89 19.73 -6.82
N ILE A 80 -29.24 19.90 -8.10
CA ILE A 80 -29.99 21.06 -8.60
C ILE A 80 -31.47 20.66 -8.75
N THR A 81 -32.34 21.26 -7.94
CA THR A 81 -33.79 21.00 -7.99
C THR A 81 -34.57 22.31 -8.14
N LYS A 82 -35.63 22.28 -8.97
CA LYS A 82 -36.54 23.43 -9.18
C LYS A 82 -37.25 23.86 -7.89
N MET A 83 -37.52 22.90 -7.01
CA MET A 83 -38.16 23.09 -5.72
C MET A 83 -37.13 23.03 -4.58
N PRO A 84 -37.32 23.83 -3.52
CA PRO A 84 -36.44 23.78 -2.35
C PRO A 84 -36.54 22.40 -1.68
N VAL A 85 -35.38 21.79 -1.38
CA VAL A 85 -35.27 20.48 -0.72
C VAL A 85 -35.79 20.53 0.72
N VAL A 86 -35.58 21.67 1.39
CA VAL A 86 -36.10 21.94 2.73
C VAL A 86 -37.03 23.14 2.65
N ARG A 87 -38.28 22.98 3.08
CA ARG A 87 -39.31 24.02 3.01
C ARG A 87 -39.82 24.34 4.41
N PHE A 88 -39.73 25.62 4.77
CA PHE A 88 -40.41 26.18 5.94
C PHE A 88 -41.39 27.24 5.43
N GLY A 89 -42.70 27.02 5.64
CA GLY A 89 -43.77 27.98 5.30
C GLY A 89 -44.56 27.74 3.99
N PRO A 90 -45.55 28.60 3.66
CA PRO A 90 -46.39 28.50 2.45
C PRO A 90 -45.59 28.59 1.14
N MET A 91 -46.07 27.94 0.08
CA MET A 91 -45.34 27.83 -1.20
C MET A 91 -45.52 29.12 -1.98
N ASP A 92 -44.42 29.79 -2.32
CA ASP A 92 -44.45 30.97 -3.18
C ASP A 92 -44.96 30.58 -4.59
N PRO A 93 -46.05 31.21 -5.09
CA PRO A 93 -46.61 30.96 -6.42
C PRO A 93 -45.62 31.13 -7.58
N GLU A 94 -44.55 31.92 -7.40
CA GLU A 94 -43.52 32.15 -8.41
C GLU A 94 -42.65 30.91 -8.68
N LEU A 95 -42.54 30.00 -7.71
CA LEU A 95 -41.80 28.74 -7.87
C LEU A 95 -42.41 27.84 -8.95
N ARG A 96 -43.74 27.94 -9.17
CA ARG A 96 -44.45 27.17 -10.19
C ARG A 96 -44.17 27.66 -11.60
N LYS A 97 -43.81 28.94 -11.76
CA LYS A 97 -43.51 29.57 -13.06
C LYS A 97 -42.09 29.32 -13.55
N ARG A 98 -41.21 28.77 -12.70
CA ARG A 98 -39.83 28.42 -13.07
C ARG A 98 -39.83 27.38 -14.19
N LYS A 99 -38.94 27.56 -15.18
CA LYS A 99 -38.74 26.60 -16.28
C LYS A 99 -38.30 25.25 -15.72
N ASP A 100 -38.76 24.16 -16.33
CA ASP A 100 -38.33 22.82 -15.94
C ASP A 100 -36.87 22.60 -16.33
N LEU A 101 -36.12 21.98 -15.41
CA LEU A 101 -34.71 21.66 -15.60
C LEU A 101 -34.62 20.50 -16.60
N LYS A 102 -33.87 20.68 -17.68
CA LYS A 102 -33.64 19.63 -18.66
C LYS A 102 -32.28 18.99 -18.45
N VAL A 103 -32.14 17.74 -18.89
CA VAL A 103 -30.88 16.99 -18.79
C VAL A 103 -29.75 17.66 -19.59
N GLU A 104 -30.11 18.46 -20.61
CA GLU A 104 -29.16 19.27 -21.38
C GLU A 104 -28.49 20.38 -20.56
N ASP A 105 -29.19 20.97 -19.58
CA ASP A 105 -28.67 22.05 -18.73
C ASP A 105 -27.60 21.56 -17.73
N ALA A 106 -27.55 20.24 -17.47
CA ALA A 106 -26.60 19.61 -16.55
C ALA A 106 -25.26 19.22 -17.20
N LYS A 107 -25.15 19.29 -18.53
CA LYS A 107 -23.96 18.88 -19.30
C LYS A 107 -23.19 20.07 -19.91
N ALA A 108 -23.64 21.29 -19.67
CA ALA A 108 -23.04 22.53 -20.18
C ALA A 108 -21.96 23.08 -19.24
#